data_AF-A0A923PXK5-F1
#
_entry.id   AF-A0A923PXK5-F1
#
_cell.length_a   1.000
_cell.length_b   1.000
_cell.length_c   1.000
_cell.angle_alpha   90.00
_cell.angle_beta   90.00
_cell.angle_gamma   90.00
#
_symmetry.space_group_name_H-M   'P 1'
#
loop_
_entity.id
_entity.type
_entity.pdbx_description
1 polymer ?
#
loop_
_entity_poly.entity_id
_entity_poly.type
_entity_poly.pdbx_seq_one_letter_code
_entity_poly.pdbx_strand_id
1 'polypeptide(L)'
;MLSNFFALVLPAALATFTPTAPRGEEVIQFVNGKSEVCVIPKRFSEAVFSKDDLETEKILCDLGNGTAVALCPKAASTNPAVEFHSIPAGMSAAQVEAKMCEVEGSKKLAKYKNSISCSYTPSLVAYYHVSRILGDVLGVPPVVLRTFDLKTHQQIAAKGIAVTSANPNLSLLKQIWQGFAGYLNAPAKSSKKDILFTDDLKQTYGALQENPRNEEKYSEMFFAAKGTETRADAFRSRSPIYKLLSDKRALRDIVPNQWNAKNVQLVQQMRDVSEMIIMDTMLSQEDRFGNVHYKNSFMFIDKSEGAARIGRKSKMEEADIRAKNAVQIKRMMLKDNDCGVNRGNSALKAGLINGVSHVNSATYARLLKMEKQLQTEEGKNFFLKETMMNSGDFHLFEENVEVVARTLQKACRDGRLHMDLDLTAHFTNAPVQKSCE
;
A
#
# COMPACT_ATOMS: atom_id res chain seq x y z
N MET A 1 1.93 26.74 51.21
CA MET A 1 1.52 27.03 49.83
C MET A 1 2.25 26.07 48.90
N LEU A 2 1.61 24.96 48.53
CA LEU A 2 2.12 24.01 47.54
C LEU A 2 1.17 24.09 46.35
N SER A 3 1.64 24.65 45.25
CA SER A 3 0.87 24.79 44.01
C SER A 3 1.12 23.55 43.16
N ASN A 4 0.16 22.63 43.13
CA ASN A 4 0.15 21.52 42.19
C ASN A 4 -0.36 22.03 40.83
N PHE A 5 0.55 22.18 39.87
CA PHE A 5 0.19 22.29 38.46
C PHE A 5 -0.20 20.90 37.94
N PHE A 6 -1.50 20.60 37.94
CA PHE A 6 -2.03 19.59 37.02
C PHE A 6 -2.03 20.20 35.62
N ALA A 7 -1.05 19.83 34.80
CA ALA A 7 -1.13 20.07 33.37
C ALA A 7 -2.31 19.23 32.83
N LEU A 8 -3.39 19.92 32.42
CA LEU A 8 -4.45 19.31 31.64
C LEU A 8 -3.83 18.83 30.32
N VAL A 9 -3.51 17.54 30.22
CA VAL A 9 -3.21 16.92 28.93
C VAL A 9 -4.55 16.80 28.21
N LEU A 10 -4.86 17.77 27.36
CA LEU A 10 -5.93 17.64 26.38
C LEU A 10 -5.68 16.34 25.60
N PRO A 11 -6.70 15.47 25.43
CA PRO A 11 -6.53 14.29 24.59
C PRO A 11 -6.16 14.79 23.19
N ALA A 12 -4.95 14.47 22.74
CA ALA A 12 -4.55 14.72 21.36
C ALA A 12 -5.61 14.07 20.47
N ALA A 13 -6.20 14.85 19.56
CA ALA A 13 -7.09 14.29 18.55
C ALA A 13 -6.29 13.21 17.81
N LEU A 14 -6.69 11.94 17.93
CA LEU A 14 -5.91 10.80 17.46
C LEU A 14 -5.58 10.88 15.96
N ALA A 15 -6.35 11.67 15.20
CA ALA A 15 -6.23 11.86 13.77
C ALA A 15 -5.41 13.08 13.32
N THR A 16 -4.80 13.84 14.24
CA THR A 16 -3.87 14.93 13.89
C THR A 16 -2.42 14.57 14.20
N PHE A 17 -1.49 15.35 13.66
CA PHE A 17 -0.06 15.09 13.83
C PHE A 17 0.57 16.15 14.75
N THR A 18 0.78 15.79 16.01
CA THR A 18 1.60 16.55 16.95
C THR A 18 3.04 16.03 16.87
N PRO A 19 4.05 16.81 16.43
CA PRO A 19 5.43 16.34 16.27
C PRO A 19 6.06 15.77 17.53
N THR A 20 5.66 16.27 18.70
CA THR A 20 6.20 15.87 20.00
C THR A 20 5.39 14.75 20.68
N ALA A 21 4.25 14.33 20.11
CA ALA A 21 3.44 13.31 20.75
C ALA A 21 4.09 11.92 20.61
N PRO A 22 4.09 11.10 21.67
CA PRO A 22 4.60 9.74 21.60
C PRO A 22 3.69 8.86 20.73
N ARG A 23 4.23 8.31 19.64
CA ARG A 23 3.55 7.42 18.69
C ARG A 23 4.54 6.50 17.98
N GLY A 24 4.03 5.46 17.32
CA GLY A 24 4.87 4.50 16.64
C GLY A 24 5.65 3.56 17.56
N GLU A 25 6.39 2.64 16.94
CA GLU A 25 7.48 1.91 17.59
C GLU A 25 8.66 2.84 17.88
N GLU A 26 8.90 3.78 16.97
CA GLU A 26 10.07 4.65 17.01
C GLU A 26 9.73 6.02 16.42
N VAL A 27 10.21 7.07 17.09
CA VAL A 27 10.11 8.46 16.64
C VAL A 27 11.52 9.01 16.46
N ILE A 28 11.89 9.31 15.21
CA ILE A 28 13.21 9.83 14.85
C ILE A 28 13.07 11.33 14.58
N GLN A 29 13.76 12.14 15.38
CA GLN A 29 13.80 13.58 15.21
C GLN A 29 15.02 13.99 14.36
N PHE A 30 14.79 14.89 13.41
CA PHE A 30 15.81 15.40 12.52
C PHE A 30 16.50 16.58 13.21
N VAL A 31 17.81 16.46 13.45
CA VAL A 31 18.59 17.47 14.18
C VAL A 31 19.11 18.59 13.25
N ASN A 32 18.73 18.57 11.97
CA ASN A 32 19.25 19.49 10.93
C ASN A 32 18.49 20.84 10.86
N GLY A 33 18.14 21.43 12.01
CA GLY A 33 17.57 22.79 12.10
C GLY A 33 16.12 22.97 11.62
N LYS A 34 15.45 21.91 11.17
CA LYS A 34 14.06 21.95 10.65
C LYS A 34 13.03 21.20 11.53
N SER A 35 13.48 20.59 12.64
CA SER A 35 12.67 19.81 13.60
C SER A 35 11.68 18.83 12.95
N GLU A 36 12.05 18.22 11.83
CA GLU A 36 11.23 17.18 11.16
C GLU A 36 11.22 15.90 11.99
N VAL A 37 10.19 15.09 11.79
CA VAL A 37 9.99 13.83 12.51
C VAL A 37 9.62 12.73 11.53
N CYS A 38 10.25 11.57 11.70
CA CYS A 38 9.80 10.32 11.10
C CYS A 38 9.26 9.40 12.18
N VAL A 39 8.14 8.73 11.91
CA VAL A 39 7.51 7.78 12.82
C VAL A 39 7.38 6.45 12.08
N ILE A 40 8.00 5.42 12.64
CA ILE A 40 7.75 4.03 12.27
C ILE A 40 6.50 3.60 13.04
N PRO A 41 5.35 3.38 12.39
CA PRO A 41 4.11 3.07 13.11
C PRO A 41 4.24 1.78 13.92
N LYS A 42 3.46 1.67 14.99
CA LYS A 42 3.41 0.42 15.76
C LYS A 42 2.99 -0.75 14.88
N ARG A 43 3.41 -1.94 15.27
CA ARG A 43 3.01 -3.17 14.58
C ARG A 43 1.76 -3.72 15.22
N PHE A 44 0.82 -4.11 14.36
CA PHE A 44 -0.34 -4.86 14.80
C PHE A 44 0.13 -6.25 15.26
N SER A 45 -0.31 -6.72 16.42
CA SER A 45 0.28 -7.86 17.13
C SER A 45 0.33 -9.17 16.31
N GLU A 46 -0.55 -9.32 15.32
CA GLU A 46 -0.66 -10.54 14.51
C GLU A 46 -0.16 -10.40 13.07
N ALA A 47 0.32 -9.20 12.74
CA ALA A 47 0.80 -8.88 11.42
C ALA A 47 2.18 -9.49 11.17
N VAL A 48 2.40 -9.97 9.95
CA VAL A 48 3.66 -10.62 9.55
C VAL A 48 4.53 -9.61 8.82
N PHE A 49 5.51 -9.05 9.53
CA PHE A 49 6.54 -8.18 8.94
C PHE A 49 7.79 -9.00 8.62
N SER A 50 8.31 -8.85 7.40
CA SER A 50 9.58 -9.44 6.99
C SER A 50 10.76 -8.65 7.56
N LYS A 51 11.95 -9.24 7.59
CA LYS A 51 13.17 -8.52 7.98
C LYS A 51 13.43 -7.31 7.07
N ASP A 52 13.19 -7.48 5.76
CA ASP A 52 13.34 -6.43 4.75
C ASP A 52 12.38 -5.26 5.01
N ASP A 53 11.16 -5.52 5.49
CA ASP A 53 10.24 -4.46 5.90
C ASP A 53 10.85 -3.61 7.01
N LEU A 54 11.35 -4.25 8.08
CA LEU A 54 11.92 -3.57 9.25
C LEU A 54 13.16 -2.75 8.90
N GLU A 55 13.99 -3.27 8.00
CA GLU A 55 15.17 -2.55 7.50
C GLU A 55 14.76 -1.36 6.64
N THR A 56 13.78 -1.54 5.75
CA THR A 56 13.30 -0.48 4.86
C THR A 56 12.63 0.65 5.65
N GLU A 57 11.84 0.36 6.68
CA GLU A 57 11.26 1.37 7.60
C GLU A 57 12.34 2.30 8.16
N LYS A 58 13.46 1.74 8.62
CA LYS A 58 14.61 2.51 9.14
C LYS A 58 15.29 3.33 8.06
N ILE A 59 15.52 2.72 6.89
CA ILE A 59 16.09 3.42 5.72
C ILE A 59 15.24 4.64 5.36
N LEU A 60 13.91 4.49 5.32
CA LEU A 60 12.99 5.59 5.00
C LEU A 60 13.10 6.74 6.01
N CYS A 61 13.21 6.43 7.29
CA CYS A 61 13.40 7.45 8.32
C CYS A 61 14.81 8.09 8.32
N ASP A 62 15.82 7.40 7.77
CA ASP A 62 17.17 7.95 7.66
C ASP A 62 17.36 8.89 6.46
N LEU A 63 16.50 8.81 5.43
CA LEU A 63 16.57 9.70 4.27
C LEU A 63 16.48 11.18 4.68
N GLY A 64 17.45 11.99 4.30
CA GLY A 64 17.57 13.40 4.68
C GLY A 64 18.02 13.67 6.12
N ASN A 65 18.22 12.63 6.94
CA ASN A 65 18.80 12.71 8.28
C ASN A 65 20.27 12.26 8.24
N GLY A 66 20.52 10.96 8.14
CA GLY A 66 21.84 10.36 7.95
C GLY A 66 22.18 10.07 6.49
N THR A 67 21.18 9.82 5.65
CA THR A 67 21.37 9.57 4.21
C THR A 67 21.04 10.82 3.40
N ALA A 68 22.04 11.43 2.76
CA ALA A 68 21.82 12.59 1.89
C ALA A 68 20.96 12.23 0.66
N VAL A 69 20.00 13.10 0.33
CA VAL A 69 19.06 12.93 -0.78
C VAL A 69 18.84 14.23 -1.54
N ALA A 70 18.47 14.12 -2.82
CA ALA A 70 17.94 15.21 -3.61
C ALA A 70 16.40 15.15 -3.61
N LEU A 71 15.76 16.32 -3.55
CA LEU A 71 14.31 16.44 -3.43
C LEU A 71 13.69 17.10 -4.67
N CYS A 72 12.87 16.34 -5.40
CA CYS A 72 12.24 16.83 -6.61
C CYS A 72 10.71 16.70 -6.56
N PRO A 73 9.95 17.65 -7.11
CA PRO A 73 8.52 17.48 -7.26
C PRO A 73 8.26 16.38 -8.30
N LYS A 74 7.27 15.55 -8.03
CA LYS A 74 6.79 14.57 -9.00
C LYS A 74 6.19 15.27 -10.23
N ALA A 75 6.78 15.03 -11.40
CA ALA A 75 6.43 15.67 -12.67
C ALA A 75 5.53 14.81 -13.59
N ALA A 76 5.09 13.64 -13.14
CA ALA A 76 4.21 12.73 -13.88
C ALA A 76 3.13 12.15 -12.95
N SER A 77 2.01 11.62 -13.47
CA SER A 77 0.84 11.11 -12.72
C SER A 77 -0.17 12.20 -12.28
N THR A 78 -1.18 11.81 -11.51
CA THR A 78 -2.36 12.63 -11.14
C THR A 78 -2.27 13.30 -9.77
N ASN A 79 -1.29 12.96 -8.92
CA ASN A 79 -1.14 13.54 -7.58
C ASN A 79 0.28 14.12 -7.35
N PRO A 80 0.40 15.35 -6.82
CA PRO A 80 1.62 15.88 -6.23
C PRO A 80 2.27 14.95 -5.23
N ALA A 81 3.60 14.91 -5.25
CA ALA A 81 4.43 14.22 -4.29
C ALA A 81 5.83 14.83 -4.29
N VAL A 82 6.57 14.64 -3.20
CA VAL A 82 8.01 14.88 -3.17
C VAL A 82 8.71 13.56 -3.40
N GLU A 83 9.60 13.51 -4.39
CA GLU A 83 10.41 12.34 -4.70
C GLU A 83 11.80 12.50 -4.09
N PHE A 84 12.22 11.45 -3.39
CA PHE A 84 13.52 11.37 -2.75
C PHE A 84 14.45 10.58 -3.69
N HIS A 85 15.55 11.19 -4.10
CA HIS A 85 16.49 10.59 -5.03
C HIS A 85 17.89 10.46 -4.42
N SER A 86 18.58 9.38 -4.76
CA SER A 86 19.99 9.21 -4.42
C SER A 86 20.86 10.24 -5.15
N ILE A 87 21.90 10.74 -4.50
CA ILE A 87 22.85 11.67 -5.10
C ILE A 87 24.01 10.89 -5.74
N PRO A 88 24.25 11.00 -7.06
CA PRO A 88 25.39 10.37 -7.71
C PRO A 88 26.72 10.87 -7.15
N ALA A 89 27.76 10.02 -7.21
CA ALA A 89 29.10 10.39 -6.76
C ALA A 89 29.61 11.65 -7.49
N GLY A 90 30.19 12.58 -6.73
CA GLY A 90 30.72 13.84 -7.26
C GLY A 90 29.67 14.94 -7.51
N MET A 91 28.40 14.71 -7.17
CA MET A 91 27.34 15.73 -7.24
C MET A 91 26.85 16.16 -5.85
N SER A 92 26.29 17.36 -5.77
CA SER A 92 25.52 17.83 -4.63
C SER A 92 24.01 17.63 -4.86
N ALA A 93 23.23 17.61 -3.77
CA ALA A 93 21.77 17.59 -3.85
C ALA A 93 21.24 18.72 -4.74
N ALA A 94 21.76 19.94 -4.57
CA ALA A 94 21.36 21.10 -5.35
C ALA A 94 21.60 20.93 -6.86
N GLN A 95 22.72 20.30 -7.26
CA GLN A 95 23.00 20.02 -8.67
C GLN A 95 22.03 18.98 -9.27
N VAL A 96 21.65 17.98 -8.48
CA VAL A 96 20.65 16.97 -8.90
C VAL A 96 19.25 17.58 -8.99
N GLU A 97 18.87 18.39 -8.00
CA GLU A 97 17.57 19.08 -7.96
C GLU A 97 17.41 20.12 -9.06
N ALA A 98 18.49 20.83 -9.43
CA ALA A 98 18.49 21.78 -10.55
C ALA A 98 18.18 21.11 -11.90
N LYS A 99 18.43 19.80 -12.00
CA LYS A 99 18.11 18.96 -13.16
C LYS A 99 16.85 18.12 -12.96
N MET A 100 15.96 18.52 -12.04
CA MET A 100 14.71 17.81 -11.76
C MET A 100 14.90 16.33 -11.38
N CYS A 101 16.07 16.00 -10.81
CA CYS A 101 16.48 14.64 -10.49
C CYS A 101 16.56 13.69 -11.71
N GLU A 102 16.50 14.23 -12.93
CA GLU A 102 16.73 13.52 -14.20
C GLU A 102 18.24 13.50 -14.50
N VAL A 103 18.98 12.80 -13.64
CA VAL A 103 20.43 12.67 -13.73
C VAL A 103 20.82 11.20 -13.81
N GLU A 104 21.74 10.86 -14.70
CA GLU A 104 22.28 9.51 -14.80
C GLU A 104 22.85 9.03 -13.45
N GLY A 105 22.55 7.79 -13.09
CA GLY A 105 22.95 7.21 -11.80
C GLY A 105 22.09 7.63 -10.61
N SER A 106 21.26 8.66 -10.72
CA SER A 106 20.27 9.03 -9.71
C SER A 106 19.13 8.00 -9.70
N LYS A 107 18.72 7.56 -8.50
CA LYS A 107 17.66 6.57 -8.32
C LYS A 107 16.62 7.11 -7.37
N LYS A 108 15.35 6.97 -7.75
CA LYS A 108 14.21 7.26 -6.89
C LYS A 108 14.15 6.24 -5.75
N LEU A 109 14.32 6.72 -4.53
CA LEU A 109 14.37 5.91 -3.31
C LEU A 109 13.00 5.82 -2.65
N ALA A 110 12.29 6.93 -2.58
CA ALA A 110 11.01 7.02 -1.89
C ALA A 110 10.12 8.12 -2.48
N LYS A 111 8.84 8.08 -2.11
CA LYS A 111 7.85 9.11 -2.44
C LYS A 111 7.14 9.55 -1.17
N TYR A 112 7.16 10.85 -0.92
CA TYR A 112 6.39 11.48 0.13
C TYR A 112 5.07 11.99 -0.46
N LYS A 113 3.97 11.43 0.00
CA LYS A 113 2.60 11.74 -0.43
C LYS A 113 1.80 12.28 0.74
N ASN A 114 0.99 13.30 0.47
CA ASN A 114 0.11 13.94 1.45
C ASN A 114 -1.36 13.70 1.12
N SER A 115 -2.24 14.08 2.04
CA SER A 115 -3.70 14.03 1.88
C SER A 115 -4.24 15.18 1.01
N ILE A 116 -4.10 15.04 -0.31
CA ILE A 116 -4.46 16.05 -1.31
C ILE A 116 -5.13 15.38 -2.53
N SER A 117 -6.10 16.05 -3.16
CA SER A 117 -6.87 15.48 -4.28
C SER A 117 -7.42 14.09 -3.89
N CYS A 118 -7.14 13.03 -4.66
CA CYS A 118 -7.48 11.67 -4.27
C CYS A 118 -6.46 11.03 -3.31
N SER A 119 -5.19 11.48 -3.31
CA SER A 119 -4.15 10.96 -2.41
C SER A 119 -4.53 11.18 -0.94
N TYR A 120 -4.31 10.17 -0.11
CA TYR A 120 -4.67 10.15 1.30
C TYR A 120 -3.62 9.42 2.12
N THR A 121 -3.00 10.13 3.07
CA THR A 121 -1.95 9.57 3.93
C THR A 121 -2.43 8.32 4.66
N PRO A 122 -3.62 8.30 5.30
CA PRO A 122 -4.10 7.09 5.96
C PRO A 122 -4.26 5.89 5.03
N SER A 123 -4.58 6.11 3.76
CA SER A 123 -4.68 5.02 2.80
C SER A 123 -3.34 4.32 2.58
N LEU A 124 -2.27 5.07 2.34
CA LEU A 124 -0.94 4.47 2.13
C LEU A 124 -0.49 3.64 3.34
N VAL A 125 -0.68 4.19 4.54
CA VAL A 125 -0.28 3.52 5.78
C VAL A 125 -1.17 2.31 6.06
N ALA A 126 -2.49 2.43 5.93
CA ALA A 126 -3.42 1.32 6.14
C ALA A 126 -3.17 0.16 5.16
N TYR A 127 -2.91 0.43 3.88
CA TYR A 127 -2.57 -0.62 2.92
C TYR A 127 -1.33 -1.42 3.31
N TYR A 128 -0.29 -0.74 3.81
CA TYR A 128 0.91 -1.41 4.30
C TYR A 128 0.59 -2.34 5.47
N HIS A 129 -0.10 -1.84 6.50
CA HIS A 129 -0.40 -2.62 7.70
C HIS A 129 -1.41 -3.75 7.44
N VAL A 130 -2.53 -3.48 6.73
CA VAL A 130 -3.54 -4.49 6.40
C VAL A 130 -2.94 -5.61 5.55
N SER A 131 -2.05 -5.29 4.61
CA SER A 131 -1.29 -6.31 3.86
C SER A 131 -0.54 -7.27 4.79
N ARG A 132 0.10 -6.77 5.86
CA ARG A 132 0.84 -7.62 6.82
C ARG A 132 -0.08 -8.36 7.79
N ILE A 133 -1.20 -7.75 8.20
CA ILE A 133 -2.25 -8.41 8.99
C ILE A 133 -2.78 -9.64 8.25
N LEU A 134 -3.02 -9.52 6.94
CA LEU A 134 -3.45 -10.59 6.06
C LEU A 134 -2.33 -11.59 5.66
N GLY A 135 -1.09 -11.39 6.12
CA GLY A 135 0.02 -12.32 5.92
C GLY A 135 0.97 -11.98 4.77
N ASP A 136 1.33 -10.70 4.62
CA ASP A 136 2.21 -10.17 3.54
C ASP A 136 1.66 -10.44 2.13
N VAL A 137 0.39 -10.07 1.93
CA VAL A 137 -0.28 -10.19 0.63
C VAL A 137 0.08 -9.01 -0.29
N LEU A 138 0.11 -9.26 -1.60
CA LEU A 138 0.12 -8.22 -2.66
C LEU A 138 1.32 -7.28 -2.73
N GLY A 139 2.39 -7.59 -2.00
CA GLY A 139 3.68 -6.90 -2.12
C GLY A 139 3.59 -5.38 -1.93
N VAL A 140 2.75 -4.92 -1.01
CA VAL A 140 2.60 -3.49 -0.71
C VAL A 140 3.93 -2.97 -0.16
N PRO A 141 4.53 -1.90 -0.71
CA PRO A 141 5.83 -1.42 -0.22
C PRO A 141 5.77 -0.83 1.20
N PRO A 142 6.87 -0.92 1.98
CA PRO A 142 6.99 -0.27 3.28
C PRO A 142 6.72 1.24 3.25
N VAL A 143 6.14 1.73 4.33
CA VAL A 143 5.77 3.13 4.50
C VAL A 143 5.95 3.57 5.95
N VAL A 144 6.37 4.81 6.12
CA VAL A 144 6.49 5.47 7.43
C VAL A 144 5.72 6.80 7.39
N LEU A 145 5.32 7.29 8.55
CA LEU A 145 4.79 8.66 8.66
C LEU A 145 5.96 9.63 8.75
N ARG A 146 5.84 10.77 8.07
CA ARG A 146 6.91 11.77 8.02
C ARG A 146 6.38 13.19 8.00
N THR A 147 7.05 14.08 8.72
CA THR A 147 6.86 15.52 8.56
C THR A 147 7.88 16.14 7.62
N PHE A 148 7.52 17.28 7.05
CA PHE A 148 8.34 18.01 6.10
C PHE A 148 8.19 19.51 6.35
N ASP A 149 9.30 20.23 6.45
CA ASP A 149 9.32 21.68 6.69
C ASP A 149 8.46 22.44 5.68
N LEU A 150 7.55 23.29 6.17
CA LEU A 150 6.57 23.96 5.32
C LEU A 150 7.23 24.84 4.27
N LYS A 151 8.28 25.58 4.63
CA LYS A 151 8.98 26.47 3.69
C LYS A 151 9.66 25.67 2.57
N THR A 152 10.30 24.57 2.93
CA THR A 152 10.89 23.64 1.95
C THR A 152 9.81 23.06 1.04
N HIS A 153 8.65 22.67 1.60
CA HIS A 153 7.56 22.13 0.80
C HIS A 153 6.96 23.16 -0.17
N GLN A 154 6.80 24.43 0.26
CA GLN A 154 6.37 25.53 -0.61
C GLN A 154 7.30 25.71 -1.81
N GLN A 155 8.62 25.64 -1.59
CA GLN A 155 9.62 25.73 -2.66
C GLN A 155 9.49 24.58 -3.66
N ILE A 156 9.29 23.35 -3.18
CA ILE A 156 9.09 22.18 -4.05
C ILE A 156 7.78 22.30 -4.82
N ALA A 157 6.70 22.76 -4.18
CA ALA A 157 5.42 23.01 -4.86
C ALA A 157 5.55 24.06 -5.97
N ALA A 158 6.29 25.14 -5.73
CA ALA A 158 6.58 26.14 -6.76
C ALA A 158 7.35 25.53 -7.95
N LYS A 159 8.37 24.70 -7.69
CA LYS A 159 9.07 23.93 -8.75
C LYS A 159 8.10 23.01 -9.51
N GLY A 160 7.20 22.33 -8.80
CA GLY A 160 6.19 21.44 -9.40
C GLY A 160 5.23 22.18 -10.33
N ILE A 161 4.76 23.37 -9.93
CA ILE A 161 3.95 24.25 -10.78
C ILE A 161 4.74 24.68 -12.03
N ALA A 162 6.00 25.09 -11.88
CA ALA A 162 6.83 25.54 -12.99
C ALA A 162 7.01 24.43 -14.05
N VAL A 163 7.37 23.22 -13.61
CA VAL A 163 7.61 22.06 -14.49
C VAL A 163 6.34 21.63 -15.20
N THR A 164 5.23 21.55 -14.49
CA THR A 164 3.94 21.14 -15.09
C THR A 164 3.35 22.22 -15.98
N SER A 165 3.68 23.50 -15.76
CA SER A 165 3.30 24.59 -16.65
C SER A 165 4.04 24.59 -17.98
N ALA A 166 5.24 24.00 -18.02
CA ALA A 166 6.02 23.88 -19.25
C ALA A 166 5.48 22.82 -20.23
N ASN A 167 4.53 21.97 -19.80
CA ASN A 167 3.97 20.92 -20.64
C ASN A 167 2.42 20.97 -20.64
N PRO A 168 1.78 21.32 -21.78
CA PRO A 168 0.32 21.43 -21.84
C PRO A 168 -0.41 20.11 -21.56
N ASN A 169 0.23 18.95 -21.78
CA ASN A 169 -0.34 17.63 -21.48
C ASN A 169 -0.44 17.35 -19.96
N LEU A 170 0.14 18.21 -19.12
CA LEU A 170 0.12 18.10 -17.67
C LEU A 170 -0.83 19.10 -17.01
N SER A 171 -1.80 19.63 -17.75
CA SER A 171 -2.74 20.67 -17.27
C SER A 171 -3.48 20.28 -15.98
N LEU A 172 -3.95 19.03 -15.86
CA LEU A 172 -4.57 18.52 -14.63
C LEU A 172 -3.57 18.50 -13.46
N LEU A 173 -2.36 17.97 -13.67
CA LEU A 173 -1.35 17.91 -12.63
C LEU A 173 -0.91 19.33 -12.19
N LYS A 174 -0.82 20.27 -13.13
CA LYS A 174 -0.61 21.70 -12.84
C LYS A 174 -1.69 22.26 -11.92
N GLN A 175 -2.97 22.05 -12.24
CA GLN A 175 -4.09 22.52 -11.42
C GLN A 175 -4.01 21.96 -10.00
N ILE A 176 -3.65 20.67 -9.86
CA ILE A 176 -3.55 20.04 -8.55
C ILE A 176 -2.34 20.57 -7.76
N TRP A 177 -1.19 20.82 -8.41
CA TRP A 177 -0.04 21.51 -7.78
C TRP A 177 -0.40 22.94 -7.34
N GLN A 178 -1.15 23.68 -8.15
CA GLN A 178 -1.61 25.03 -7.80
C GLN A 178 -2.55 25.01 -6.58
N GLY A 179 -3.52 24.09 -6.57
CA GLY A 179 -4.40 23.89 -5.41
C GLY A 179 -3.60 23.50 -4.16
N PHE A 180 -2.61 22.61 -4.31
CA PHE A 180 -1.75 22.21 -3.21
C PHE A 180 -0.93 23.37 -2.65
N ALA A 181 -0.28 24.16 -3.51
CA ALA A 181 0.44 25.37 -3.10
C ALA A 181 -0.48 26.38 -2.40
N GLY A 182 -1.74 26.48 -2.83
CA GLY A 182 -2.77 27.29 -2.15
C GLY A 182 -2.94 26.88 -0.68
N TYR A 183 -3.00 25.58 -0.38
CA TYR A 183 -3.04 25.10 1.00
C TYR A 183 -1.75 25.43 1.76
N LEU A 184 -0.58 25.20 1.16
CA LEU A 184 0.72 25.42 1.79
C LEU A 184 0.97 26.91 2.12
N ASN A 185 0.43 27.83 1.33
CA ASN A 185 0.60 29.28 1.53
C ASN A 185 -0.35 29.86 2.59
N ALA A 186 -1.39 29.12 2.99
CA ALA A 186 -2.37 29.57 3.98
C ALA A 186 -2.81 28.43 4.93
N PRO A 187 -1.86 27.80 5.67
CA PRO A 187 -2.13 26.59 6.45
C PRO A 187 -3.26 26.77 7.47
N ALA A 188 -3.28 27.91 8.18
CA ALA A 188 -4.30 28.20 9.19
C ALA A 188 -5.72 28.36 8.63
N LYS A 189 -5.85 28.70 7.34
CA LYS A 189 -7.14 28.88 6.65
C LYS A 189 -7.51 27.67 5.77
N SER A 190 -6.65 26.65 5.73
CA SER A 190 -6.85 25.49 4.86
C SER A 190 -7.98 24.61 5.38
N SER A 191 -8.90 24.21 4.49
CA SER A 191 -9.90 23.17 4.78
C SER A 191 -9.28 21.77 4.96
N LYS A 192 -7.99 21.62 4.67
CA LYS A 192 -7.20 20.40 4.84
C LYS A 192 -6.30 20.45 6.07
N LYS A 193 -6.46 21.46 6.94
CA LYS A 193 -5.56 21.73 8.09
C LYS A 193 -5.16 20.46 8.83
N ASP A 194 -6.15 19.71 9.31
CA ASP A 194 -5.96 18.58 10.22
C ASP A 194 -5.37 17.33 9.55
N ILE A 195 -5.50 17.22 8.22
CA ILE A 195 -5.05 16.06 7.45
C ILE A 195 -3.76 16.30 6.64
N LEU A 196 -3.25 17.54 6.67
CA LEU A 196 -2.10 17.97 5.87
C LEU A 196 -0.97 18.58 6.72
N PHE A 197 -1.30 19.30 7.79
CA PHE A 197 -0.32 20.04 8.58
C PHE A 197 -0.16 19.46 9.98
N THR A 198 1.01 19.67 10.56
CA THR A 198 1.22 19.46 12.00
C THR A 198 0.38 20.44 12.79
N ASP A 199 0.05 20.12 14.05
CA ASP A 199 -0.84 20.96 14.86
C ASP A 199 -0.30 22.40 15.07
N ASP A 200 1.02 22.57 15.04
CA ASP A 200 1.71 23.85 15.13
C ASP A 200 1.84 24.59 13.79
N LEU A 201 1.36 23.99 12.70
CA LEU A 201 1.35 24.51 11.33
C LEU A 201 2.73 24.80 10.73
N LYS A 202 3.82 24.31 11.34
CA LYS A 202 5.18 24.54 10.86
C LYS A 202 5.60 23.56 9.78
N GLN A 203 4.91 22.44 9.68
CA GLN A 203 5.26 21.34 8.79
C GLN A 203 4.02 20.76 8.13
N THR A 204 4.20 20.12 6.99
CA THR A 204 3.22 19.15 6.51
C THR A 204 3.52 17.78 7.09
N TYR A 205 2.53 16.91 7.16
CA TYR A 205 2.75 15.49 7.41
C TYR A 205 2.15 14.62 6.30
N GLY A 206 2.73 13.43 6.11
CA GLY A 206 2.38 12.54 5.02
C GLY A 206 3.00 11.16 5.18
N ALA A 207 2.75 10.31 4.20
CA ALA A 207 3.33 8.99 4.10
C ALA A 207 4.59 9.05 3.21
N LEU A 208 5.73 8.61 3.75
CA LEU A 208 6.94 8.36 2.97
C LEU A 208 7.01 6.87 2.67
N GLN A 209 6.77 6.51 1.41
CA GLN A 209 6.74 5.12 0.96
C GLN A 209 8.00 4.80 0.15
N GLU A 210 8.53 3.59 0.32
CA GLU A 210 9.56 3.04 -0.56
C GLU A 210 9.11 3.19 -2.02
N ASN A 211 10.04 3.54 -2.91
CA ASN A 211 9.84 3.35 -4.34
C ASN A 211 10.52 2.03 -4.76
N PRO A 212 9.75 0.94 -4.95
CA PRO A 212 10.30 -0.31 -5.45
C PRO A 212 11.07 -0.12 -6.76
N ARG A 213 11.99 -1.05 -7.01
CA ARG A 213 12.74 -1.15 -8.27
C ARG A 213 12.44 -2.47 -8.97
N ASN A 214 12.65 -2.48 -10.29
CA ASN A 214 12.47 -3.63 -11.17
C ASN A 214 11.04 -4.20 -11.17
N GLU A 215 10.07 -3.33 -10.92
CA GLU A 215 8.65 -3.60 -11.12
C GLU A 215 8.22 -3.14 -12.52
N GLU A 216 7.23 -3.84 -13.06
CA GLU A 216 6.62 -3.52 -14.34
C GLU A 216 5.14 -3.27 -14.16
N LYS A 217 4.54 -2.46 -15.04
CA LYS A 217 3.08 -2.30 -15.05
C LYS A 217 2.45 -3.65 -15.43
N TYR A 218 1.45 -4.08 -14.66
CA TYR A 218 0.72 -5.32 -14.91
C TYR A 218 -0.36 -5.10 -15.98
N SER A 219 0.08 -4.85 -17.21
CA SER A 219 -0.80 -4.47 -18.31
C SER A 219 -1.86 -5.52 -18.64
N GLU A 220 -1.61 -6.82 -18.39
CA GLU A 220 -2.62 -7.87 -18.56
C GLU A 220 -3.80 -7.76 -17.59
N MET A 221 -3.66 -7.01 -16.50
CA MET A 221 -4.73 -6.75 -15.52
C MET A 221 -5.50 -5.45 -15.83
N PHE A 222 -5.15 -4.74 -16.91
CA PHE A 222 -5.81 -3.50 -17.31
C PHE A 222 -6.91 -3.75 -18.34
N PHE A 223 -8.14 -3.37 -17.99
CA PHE A 223 -9.29 -3.44 -18.88
C PHE A 223 -9.88 -2.03 -19.05
N ALA A 224 -9.69 -1.46 -20.25
CA ALA A 224 -10.19 -0.12 -20.55
C ALA A 224 -11.72 -0.08 -20.56
N ALA A 225 -12.30 0.89 -19.87
CA ALA A 225 -13.73 1.19 -19.89
C ALA A 225 -14.21 1.66 -21.27
N LYS A 226 -15.46 1.34 -21.62
CA LYS A 226 -16.19 1.69 -22.83
C LYS A 226 -17.57 2.24 -22.47
N GLY A 227 -17.97 3.33 -23.13
CA GLY A 227 -19.27 3.96 -22.91
C GLY A 227 -19.40 4.46 -21.47
N THR A 228 -20.42 3.98 -20.76
CA THR A 228 -20.72 4.36 -19.37
C THR A 228 -20.15 3.39 -18.32
N GLU A 229 -19.46 2.32 -18.73
CA GLU A 229 -18.90 1.36 -17.78
C GLU A 229 -17.72 1.96 -16.99
N THR A 230 -17.53 1.55 -15.74
CA THR A 230 -16.30 1.87 -15.00
C THR A 230 -15.18 0.88 -15.36
N ARG A 231 -13.93 1.19 -15.02
CA ARG A 231 -12.82 0.23 -15.18
C ARG A 231 -12.99 -1.03 -14.30
N ALA A 232 -13.69 -0.91 -13.17
CA ALA A 232 -14.03 -2.06 -12.33
C ALA A 232 -15.09 -2.95 -12.99
N ASP A 233 -16.08 -2.37 -13.68
CA ASP A 233 -17.05 -3.13 -14.50
C ASP A 233 -16.38 -3.83 -15.68
N ALA A 234 -15.46 -3.13 -16.34
CA ALA A 234 -14.63 -3.70 -17.40
C ALA A 234 -13.82 -4.90 -16.89
N PHE A 235 -13.18 -4.77 -15.72
CA PHE A 235 -12.45 -5.85 -15.08
C PHE A 235 -13.37 -7.04 -14.75
N ARG A 236 -14.52 -6.79 -14.12
CA ARG A 236 -15.52 -7.81 -13.77
C ARG A 236 -15.97 -8.63 -14.98
N SER A 237 -16.26 -7.94 -16.08
CA SER A 237 -16.86 -8.57 -17.27
C SER A 237 -15.85 -9.27 -18.17
N ARG A 238 -14.59 -8.78 -18.22
CA ARG A 238 -13.61 -9.23 -19.23
C ARG A 238 -12.37 -9.90 -18.67
N SER A 239 -12.10 -9.80 -17.37
CA SER A 239 -10.92 -10.44 -16.78
C SER A 239 -11.05 -11.97 -16.79
N PRO A 240 -10.18 -12.71 -17.49
CA PRO A 240 -10.19 -14.16 -17.44
C PRO A 240 -9.94 -14.68 -16.02
N ILE A 241 -9.11 -13.98 -15.25
CA ILE A 241 -8.80 -14.35 -13.87
C ILE A 241 -10.00 -14.15 -12.96
N TYR A 242 -10.74 -13.04 -13.10
CA TYR A 242 -11.98 -12.85 -12.34
C TYR A 242 -13.03 -13.91 -12.70
N LYS A 243 -13.15 -14.28 -13.97
CA LYS A 243 -14.03 -15.37 -14.40
C LYS A 243 -13.67 -16.70 -13.73
N LEU A 244 -12.38 -17.02 -13.59
CA LEU A 244 -11.92 -18.21 -12.86
C LEU A 244 -12.21 -18.11 -11.37
N LEU A 245 -12.06 -16.93 -10.77
CA LEU A 245 -12.42 -16.71 -9.36
C LEU A 245 -13.92 -16.86 -9.10
N SER A 246 -14.77 -16.60 -10.08
CA SER A 246 -16.23 -16.80 -10.01
C SER A 246 -16.70 -18.20 -10.39
N ASP A 247 -15.78 -19.09 -10.77
CA ASP A 247 -16.11 -20.50 -10.97
C ASP A 247 -16.35 -21.16 -9.60
N LYS A 248 -17.39 -21.99 -9.50
CA LYS A 248 -17.80 -22.63 -8.25
C LYS A 248 -17.23 -24.04 -8.10
N ARG A 249 -16.57 -24.57 -9.12
CA ARG A 249 -15.88 -25.87 -9.05
C ARG A 249 -14.64 -25.75 -8.16
N ALA A 250 -14.11 -26.87 -7.67
CA ALA A 250 -12.87 -26.82 -6.89
C ALA A 250 -11.69 -26.43 -7.81
N LEU A 251 -10.65 -25.78 -7.26
CA LEU A 251 -9.49 -25.33 -8.05
C LEU A 251 -8.86 -26.47 -8.88
N ARG A 252 -8.82 -27.69 -8.34
CA ARG A 252 -8.29 -28.88 -9.03
C ARG A 252 -9.01 -29.21 -10.34
N ASP A 253 -10.27 -28.81 -10.47
CA ASP A 253 -11.13 -29.04 -11.65
C ASP A 253 -11.03 -27.87 -12.66
N ILE A 254 -10.35 -26.79 -12.27
CA ILE A 254 -10.20 -25.55 -13.05
C ILE A 254 -8.76 -25.40 -13.54
N VAL A 255 -7.78 -25.70 -12.67
CA VAL A 255 -6.34 -25.59 -12.93
C VAL A 255 -5.67 -26.91 -12.61
N PRO A 256 -4.99 -27.57 -13.58
CA PRO A 256 -4.25 -28.80 -13.30
C PRO A 256 -3.15 -28.59 -12.24
N ASN A 257 -2.91 -29.60 -11.41
CA ASN A 257 -1.86 -29.59 -10.38
C ASN A 257 -0.45 -29.90 -10.93
N GLN A 258 -0.28 -29.98 -12.25
CA GLN A 258 1.03 -30.17 -12.86
C GLN A 258 1.89 -28.92 -12.66
N TRP A 259 3.10 -29.11 -12.13
CA TRP A 259 4.08 -28.04 -11.94
C TRP A 259 4.66 -27.57 -13.29
N ASN A 260 4.20 -26.40 -13.74
CA ASN A 260 4.75 -25.68 -14.89
C ASN A 260 4.40 -24.19 -14.77
N ALA A 261 5.09 -23.33 -15.53
CA ALA A 261 4.93 -21.88 -15.44
C ALA A 261 3.49 -21.41 -15.65
N LYS A 262 2.75 -22.01 -16.60
CA LYS A 262 1.35 -21.64 -16.89
C LYS A 262 0.44 -21.88 -15.69
N ASN A 263 0.48 -23.08 -15.12
CA ASN A 263 -0.40 -23.46 -14.02
C ASN A 263 -0.04 -22.69 -12.74
N VAL A 264 1.25 -22.55 -12.42
CA VAL A 264 1.72 -21.80 -11.25
C VAL A 264 1.35 -20.32 -11.37
N GLN A 265 1.55 -19.72 -12.54
CA GLN A 265 1.14 -18.33 -12.78
C GLN A 265 -0.37 -18.14 -12.62
N LEU A 266 -1.19 -19.09 -13.08
CA LEU A 266 -2.64 -19.00 -13.01
C LEU A 266 -3.15 -19.03 -11.56
N VAL A 267 -2.66 -19.99 -10.75
CA VAL A 267 -3.01 -20.05 -9.32
C VAL A 267 -2.51 -18.80 -8.59
N GLN A 268 -1.30 -18.31 -8.90
CA GLN A 268 -0.80 -17.06 -8.34
C GLN A 268 -1.68 -15.87 -8.71
N GLN A 269 -2.11 -15.75 -9.97
CA GLN A 269 -2.99 -14.66 -10.43
C GLN A 269 -4.36 -14.72 -9.76
N MET A 270 -4.96 -15.91 -9.63
CA MET A 270 -6.21 -16.08 -8.90
C MET A 270 -6.02 -15.62 -7.45
N ARG A 271 -4.94 -16.05 -6.78
CA ARG A 271 -4.62 -15.62 -5.42
C ARG A 271 -4.49 -14.10 -5.33
N ASP A 272 -3.61 -13.51 -6.14
CA ASP A 272 -3.36 -12.06 -6.16
C ASP A 272 -4.66 -11.27 -6.43
N VAL A 273 -5.48 -11.68 -7.39
CA VAL A 273 -6.73 -10.96 -7.69
C VAL A 273 -7.75 -11.12 -6.55
N SER A 274 -7.86 -12.30 -5.92
CA SER A 274 -8.76 -12.50 -4.79
C SER A 274 -8.37 -11.62 -3.59
N GLU A 275 -7.07 -11.58 -3.28
CA GLU A 275 -6.50 -10.77 -2.20
C GLU A 275 -6.67 -9.27 -2.53
N MET A 276 -6.46 -8.86 -3.79
CA MET A 276 -6.65 -7.48 -4.23
C MET A 276 -8.11 -7.04 -4.06
N ILE A 277 -9.08 -7.86 -4.47
CA ILE A 277 -10.51 -7.55 -4.30
C ILE A 277 -10.86 -7.42 -2.82
N ILE A 278 -10.38 -8.32 -1.96
CA ILE A 278 -10.59 -8.26 -0.51
C ILE A 278 -10.02 -6.94 0.04
N MET A 279 -8.74 -6.66 -0.19
CA MET A 279 -8.07 -5.49 0.38
C MET A 279 -8.62 -4.17 -0.16
N ASP A 280 -8.90 -4.08 -1.46
CA ASP A 280 -9.44 -2.87 -2.08
C ASP A 280 -10.88 -2.59 -1.66
N THR A 281 -11.67 -3.63 -1.40
CA THR A 281 -13.04 -3.48 -0.87
C THR A 281 -13.00 -2.96 0.56
N MET A 282 -12.15 -3.53 1.42
CA MET A 282 -12.02 -3.08 2.82
C MET A 282 -11.54 -1.61 2.89
N LEU A 283 -10.53 -1.28 2.09
CA LEU A 283 -9.88 0.03 2.10
C LEU A 283 -10.43 0.98 1.03
N SER A 284 -11.68 0.81 0.60
CA SER A 284 -12.41 1.75 -0.27
C SER A 284 -11.66 2.24 -1.52
N GLN A 285 -10.81 1.43 -2.15
CA GLN A 285 -9.93 1.93 -3.21
C GLN A 285 -10.69 2.30 -4.47
N GLU A 286 -10.38 3.49 -5.00
CA GLU A 286 -11.07 4.08 -6.14
C GLU A 286 -10.31 3.88 -7.46
N ASP A 287 -8.98 3.95 -7.44
CA ASP A 287 -8.14 3.99 -8.65
C ASP A 287 -7.30 2.72 -8.87
N ARG A 288 -7.75 1.54 -8.42
CA ARG A 288 -7.00 0.28 -8.60
C ARG A 288 -6.83 -0.09 -10.07
N PHE A 289 -7.93 -0.12 -10.82
CA PHE A 289 -8.05 -0.79 -12.13
C PHE A 289 -7.34 0.01 -13.22
N GLY A 290 -6.00 0.00 -13.19
CA GLY A 290 -5.13 0.91 -13.94
C GLY A 290 -3.74 1.04 -13.31
N ASN A 291 -3.67 0.84 -12.00
CA ASN A 291 -2.49 1.04 -11.15
C ASN A 291 -2.10 -0.26 -10.43
N VAL A 292 -1.93 -1.33 -11.22
CA VAL A 292 -1.40 -2.63 -10.76
C VAL A 292 -0.03 -2.84 -11.38
N HIS A 293 0.92 -3.28 -10.58
CA HIS A 293 2.26 -3.64 -11.02
C HIS A 293 2.57 -5.10 -10.68
N TYR A 294 3.68 -5.60 -11.19
CA TYR A 294 4.23 -6.88 -10.74
C TYR A 294 5.74 -6.80 -10.57
N LYS A 295 6.27 -7.75 -9.79
CA LYS A 295 7.69 -8.11 -9.82
C LYS A 295 7.81 -9.57 -10.25
N ASN A 296 8.86 -9.85 -11.00
CA ASN A 296 9.22 -11.23 -11.31
C ASN A 296 9.79 -11.92 -10.07
N SER A 297 9.42 -13.17 -9.89
CA SER A 297 10.00 -14.05 -8.87
C SER A 297 10.10 -15.47 -9.41
N PHE A 298 11.00 -16.25 -8.84
CA PHE A 298 11.11 -17.68 -9.11
C PHE A 298 10.43 -18.44 -7.98
N MET A 299 9.59 -19.39 -8.36
CA MET A 299 8.98 -20.36 -7.44
C MET A 299 9.50 -21.76 -7.76
N PHE A 300 9.64 -22.59 -6.73
CA PHE A 300 10.07 -23.98 -6.85
C PHE A 300 9.47 -24.82 -5.72
N ILE A 301 9.36 -26.13 -5.93
CA ILE A 301 9.00 -27.06 -4.86
C ILE A 301 10.26 -27.31 -4.02
N ASP A 302 10.24 -26.87 -2.78
CA ASP A 302 11.27 -27.09 -1.78
C ASP A 302 10.92 -28.31 -0.92
N LYS A 303 11.86 -29.25 -0.82
CA LYS A 303 11.71 -30.50 -0.05
C LYS A 303 12.76 -30.62 1.06
N SER A 304 13.54 -29.57 1.34
CA SER A 304 14.67 -29.65 2.28
C SER A 304 14.25 -29.86 3.74
N GLU A 305 13.04 -29.45 4.12
CA GLU A 305 12.53 -29.52 5.50
C GLU A 305 11.48 -30.64 5.69
N GLY A 306 11.57 -31.71 4.90
CA GLY A 306 10.70 -32.88 4.97
C GLY A 306 9.39 -32.72 4.19
N ALA A 307 8.52 -31.79 4.61
CA ALA A 307 7.27 -31.52 3.90
C ALA A 307 7.50 -30.64 2.66
N ALA A 308 6.98 -31.07 1.51
CA ALA A 308 7.09 -30.32 0.26
C ALA A 308 6.32 -28.99 0.36
N ARG A 309 7.04 -27.87 0.20
CA ARG A 309 6.51 -26.51 0.24
C ARG A 309 6.88 -25.73 -1.01
N ILE A 310 6.19 -24.64 -1.32
CA ILE A 310 6.66 -23.72 -2.38
C ILE A 310 7.69 -22.75 -1.81
N GLY A 311 8.93 -22.88 -2.27
CA GLY A 311 9.98 -21.90 -2.08
C GLY A 311 9.85 -20.75 -3.09
N ARG A 312 10.30 -19.56 -2.69
CA ARG A 312 10.25 -18.35 -3.51
C ARG A 312 11.57 -17.57 -3.40
N LYS A 313 12.08 -17.09 -4.52
CA LYS A 313 13.24 -16.17 -4.58
C LYS A 313 13.01 -15.06 -5.61
N SER A 314 13.53 -13.87 -5.34
CA SER A 314 13.49 -12.75 -6.30
C SER A 314 14.49 -12.91 -7.45
N LYS A 315 15.58 -13.64 -7.21
CA LYS A 315 16.63 -13.97 -8.18
C LYS A 315 17.12 -15.40 -7.97
N MET A 316 17.48 -16.08 -9.04
CA MET A 316 18.08 -17.41 -9.03
C MET A 316 19.07 -17.53 -10.19
N GLU A 317 20.17 -18.25 -9.96
CA GLU A 317 21.14 -18.60 -11.00
C GLU A 317 20.57 -19.69 -11.91
N GLU A 318 21.00 -19.73 -13.18
CA GLU A 318 20.47 -20.70 -14.15
C GLU A 318 20.62 -22.16 -13.71
N ALA A 319 21.75 -22.49 -13.07
CA ALA A 319 22.00 -23.83 -12.56
C ALA A 319 20.96 -24.22 -11.50
N ASP A 320 20.61 -23.29 -10.60
CA ASP A 320 19.58 -23.50 -9.57
C ASP A 320 18.18 -23.57 -10.18
N ILE A 321 17.89 -22.76 -11.20
CA ILE A 321 16.62 -22.79 -11.92
C ILE A 321 16.40 -24.19 -12.51
N ARG A 322 17.40 -24.73 -13.20
CA ARG A 322 17.34 -26.09 -13.77
C ARG A 322 17.27 -27.15 -12.68
N ALA A 323 18.12 -27.08 -11.66
CA ALA A 323 18.19 -28.08 -10.59
C ALA A 323 16.90 -28.18 -9.77
N LYS A 324 16.22 -27.04 -9.54
CA LYS A 324 14.98 -26.98 -8.74
C LYS A 324 13.72 -27.03 -9.59
N ASN A 325 13.85 -27.14 -10.92
CA ASN A 325 12.74 -26.95 -11.87
C ASN A 325 11.93 -25.68 -11.54
N ALA A 326 12.64 -24.59 -11.25
CA ALA A 326 12.03 -23.34 -10.82
C ALA A 326 11.30 -22.68 -11.99
N VAL A 327 10.14 -22.11 -11.72
CA VAL A 327 9.35 -21.37 -12.71
C VAL A 327 9.37 -19.90 -12.37
N GLN A 328 9.58 -19.06 -13.38
CA GLN A 328 9.48 -17.61 -13.23
C GLN A 328 8.00 -17.21 -13.34
N ILE A 329 7.54 -16.36 -12.42
CA ILE A 329 6.17 -15.87 -12.34
C ILE A 329 6.14 -14.38 -12.02
N LYS A 330 5.09 -13.71 -12.50
CA LYS A 330 4.69 -12.35 -12.14
C LYS A 330 3.89 -12.40 -10.84
N ARG A 331 4.40 -11.78 -9.77
CA ARG A 331 3.67 -11.56 -8.51
C ARG A 331 3.15 -10.14 -8.47
N MET A 332 1.87 -9.96 -8.19
CA MET A 332 1.25 -8.65 -8.07
C MET A 332 1.92 -7.80 -6.98
N MET A 333 2.04 -6.51 -7.28
CA MET A 333 2.53 -5.46 -6.39
C MET A 333 1.58 -4.27 -6.45
N LEU A 334 1.09 -3.85 -5.29
CA LEU A 334 0.22 -2.69 -5.15
C LEU A 334 1.00 -1.54 -4.49
N LYS A 335 1.56 -0.64 -5.31
CA LYS A 335 2.39 0.48 -4.86
C LYS A 335 1.70 1.85 -4.86
N ASP A 336 0.65 2.04 -5.66
CA ASP A 336 -0.10 3.29 -5.71
C ASP A 336 -1.45 3.08 -5.01
N ASN A 337 -1.42 3.17 -3.68
CA ASN A 337 -2.56 2.88 -2.80
C ASN A 337 -3.12 4.13 -2.12
N ASP A 338 -2.83 5.32 -2.64
CA ASP A 338 -3.15 6.60 -2.01
C ASP A 338 -4.61 7.03 -2.15
N CYS A 339 -5.40 6.40 -3.04
CA CYS A 339 -6.79 6.80 -3.28
C CYS A 339 -7.81 5.81 -2.69
N GLY A 340 -7.66 5.50 -1.39
CA GLY A 340 -8.55 4.63 -0.60
C GLY A 340 -8.98 5.22 0.75
N VAL A 341 -9.47 4.34 1.64
CA VAL A 341 -10.06 4.54 2.98
C VAL A 341 -11.39 5.27 2.94
N ASN A 342 -11.41 6.53 2.52
CA ASN A 342 -12.61 7.39 2.48
C ASN A 342 -12.93 7.83 1.04
N ARG A 343 -13.03 6.85 0.16
CA ARG A 343 -13.14 7.02 -1.30
C ARG A 343 -14.28 6.18 -1.87
N GLY A 344 -14.45 6.25 -3.18
CA GLY A 344 -15.60 5.68 -3.87
C GLY A 344 -15.76 4.15 -3.79
N ASN A 345 -14.77 3.39 -3.34
CA ASN A 345 -14.80 1.92 -3.27
C ASN A 345 -15.23 1.24 -4.59
N SER A 346 -14.37 1.33 -5.60
CA SER A 346 -14.66 0.82 -6.95
C SER A 346 -14.91 -0.69 -6.99
N ALA A 347 -14.24 -1.46 -6.13
CA ALA A 347 -14.43 -2.91 -6.04
C ALA A 347 -15.80 -3.30 -5.48
N LEU A 348 -16.25 -2.61 -4.42
CA LEU A 348 -17.58 -2.83 -3.84
C LEU A 348 -18.70 -2.43 -4.80
N LYS A 349 -18.58 -1.25 -5.43
CA LYS A 349 -19.58 -0.74 -6.39
C LYS A 349 -19.77 -1.66 -7.60
N ALA A 350 -18.68 -2.24 -8.10
CA ALA A 350 -18.75 -3.23 -9.17
C ALA A 350 -19.23 -4.61 -8.68
N GLY A 351 -19.40 -4.83 -7.38
CA GLY A 351 -19.84 -6.09 -6.80
C GLY A 351 -18.82 -7.22 -6.93
N LEU A 352 -17.52 -6.89 -6.98
CA LEU A 352 -16.46 -7.88 -7.24
C LEU A 352 -16.38 -8.96 -6.14
N ILE A 353 -16.58 -8.58 -4.88
CA ILE A 353 -16.50 -9.51 -3.76
C ILE A 353 -17.55 -10.63 -3.86
N ASN A 354 -18.70 -10.38 -4.48
CA ASN A 354 -19.77 -11.35 -4.66
C ASN A 354 -19.40 -12.49 -5.62
N GLY A 355 -18.43 -12.25 -6.51
CA GLY A 355 -17.93 -13.23 -7.45
C GLY A 355 -16.68 -13.97 -6.98
N VAL A 356 -16.23 -13.78 -5.74
CA VAL A 356 -15.08 -14.50 -5.20
C VAL A 356 -15.54 -15.86 -4.64
N SER A 357 -15.24 -16.92 -5.38
CA SER A 357 -15.46 -18.32 -4.99
C SER A 357 -14.18 -19.06 -4.61
N HIS A 358 -13.01 -18.43 -4.73
CA HIS A 358 -11.72 -19.01 -4.37
C HIS A 358 -10.89 -18.02 -3.55
N VAL A 359 -10.33 -18.46 -2.42
CA VAL A 359 -9.46 -17.67 -1.55
C VAL A 359 -8.32 -18.52 -0.99
N ASN A 360 -7.24 -17.87 -0.55
CA ASN A 360 -6.23 -18.52 0.26
C ASN A 360 -6.77 -18.72 1.69
N SER A 361 -6.60 -19.93 2.25
CA SER A 361 -7.12 -20.27 3.59
C SER A 361 -6.54 -19.39 4.70
N ALA A 362 -5.23 -19.10 4.65
CA ALA A 362 -4.57 -18.27 5.66
C ALA A 362 -5.04 -16.81 5.57
N THR A 363 -5.19 -16.27 4.36
CA THR A 363 -5.76 -14.92 4.15
C THR A 363 -7.19 -14.85 4.70
N TYR A 364 -8.03 -15.85 4.42
CA TYR A 364 -9.40 -15.90 4.91
C TYR A 364 -9.47 -15.95 6.46
N ALA A 365 -8.70 -16.84 7.08
CA ALA A 365 -8.65 -16.93 8.53
C ALA A 365 -8.18 -15.63 9.20
N ARG A 366 -7.17 -14.96 8.61
CA ARG A 366 -6.66 -13.67 9.07
C ARG A 366 -7.67 -12.54 8.90
N LEU A 367 -8.46 -12.55 7.84
CA LEU A 367 -9.57 -11.62 7.64
C LEU A 367 -10.61 -11.74 8.77
N LEU A 368 -11.09 -12.95 9.06
CA LEU A 368 -12.07 -13.17 10.14
C LEU A 368 -11.51 -12.78 11.51
N LYS A 369 -10.22 -13.00 11.72
CA LYS A 369 -9.55 -12.60 12.95
C LYS A 369 -9.43 -11.09 13.07
N MET A 370 -9.02 -10.42 11.99
CA MET A 370 -8.95 -8.96 11.92
C MET A 370 -10.31 -8.33 12.20
N GLU A 371 -11.39 -8.81 11.57
CA GLU A 371 -12.77 -8.35 11.82
C GLU A 371 -13.09 -8.30 13.32
N LYS A 372 -12.83 -9.41 14.04
CA LYS A 372 -13.04 -9.50 15.49
C LYS A 372 -12.14 -8.52 16.27
N GLN A 373 -10.91 -8.31 15.84
CA GLN A 373 -9.98 -7.41 16.52
C GLN A 373 -10.31 -5.94 16.31
N LEU A 374 -10.92 -5.55 15.19
CA LEU A 374 -11.38 -4.17 14.97
C LEU A 374 -12.45 -3.75 15.99
N GLN A 375 -13.23 -4.71 16.51
CA GLN A 375 -14.22 -4.48 17.56
C GLN A 375 -13.60 -4.19 18.95
N THR A 376 -12.28 -4.35 19.10
CA THR A 376 -11.58 -4.09 20.36
C THR A 376 -11.06 -2.65 20.39
N GLU A 377 -10.95 -2.08 21.60
CA GLU A 377 -10.31 -0.77 21.77
C GLU A 377 -8.85 -0.76 21.30
N GLU A 378 -8.12 -1.87 21.43
CA GLU A 378 -6.75 -1.99 20.93
C GLU A 378 -6.71 -1.86 19.39
N GLY A 379 -7.57 -2.61 18.69
CA GLY A 379 -7.67 -2.57 17.23
C GLY A 379 -8.09 -1.20 16.72
N LYS A 380 -9.12 -0.61 17.33
CA LYS A 380 -9.55 0.76 17.01
C LYS A 380 -8.44 1.78 17.22
N ASN A 381 -7.80 1.78 18.40
CA ASN A 381 -6.73 2.73 18.71
C ASN A 381 -5.53 2.57 17.78
N PHE A 382 -5.22 1.35 17.36
CA PHE A 382 -4.18 1.09 16.37
C PHE A 382 -4.46 1.85 15.06
N PHE A 383 -5.63 1.66 14.45
CA PHE A 383 -5.92 2.29 13.17
C PHE A 383 -6.02 3.82 13.27
N LEU A 384 -6.65 4.33 14.33
CA LEU A 384 -6.72 5.77 14.55
C LEU A 384 -5.33 6.41 14.71
N LYS A 385 -4.46 5.80 15.54
CA LYS A 385 -3.17 6.40 15.91
C LYS A 385 -2.06 6.11 14.91
N GLU A 386 -1.94 4.88 14.46
CA GLU A 386 -0.79 4.39 13.69
C GLU A 386 -1.01 4.57 12.20
N THR A 387 -2.26 4.52 11.73
CA THR A 387 -2.60 4.79 10.33
C THR A 387 -3.15 6.19 10.09
N MET A 388 -3.30 7.02 11.13
CA MET A 388 -3.85 8.38 11.04
C MET A 388 -5.30 8.47 10.54
N MET A 389 -6.06 7.37 10.62
CA MET A 389 -7.49 7.40 10.33
C MET A 389 -8.21 8.31 11.34
N ASN A 390 -9.16 9.11 10.87
CA ASN A 390 -10.13 9.71 11.77
C ASN A 390 -11.26 8.72 12.11
N SER A 391 -12.13 9.07 13.06
CA SER A 391 -13.22 8.18 13.48
C SER A 391 -14.16 7.77 12.35
N GLY A 392 -14.42 8.67 11.38
CA GLY A 392 -15.24 8.36 10.21
C GLY A 392 -14.53 7.43 9.22
N ASP A 393 -13.22 7.63 9.01
CA ASP A 393 -12.39 6.73 8.21
C ASP A 393 -12.39 5.31 8.80
N PHE A 394 -12.18 5.21 10.12
CA PHE A 394 -12.16 3.93 10.82
C PHE A 394 -13.52 3.23 10.75
N HIS A 395 -14.61 3.97 11.00
CA HIS A 395 -15.96 3.41 10.93
C HIS A 395 -16.26 2.85 9.53
N LEU A 396 -15.95 3.60 8.47
CA LEU A 396 -16.14 3.11 7.09
C LEU A 396 -15.25 1.90 6.78
N PHE A 397 -13.99 1.91 7.24
CA PHE A 397 -13.09 0.76 7.10
C PHE A 397 -13.66 -0.47 7.79
N GLU A 398 -14.08 -0.34 9.05
CA GLU A 398 -14.69 -1.41 9.86
C GLU A 398 -15.94 -1.98 9.19
N GLU A 399 -16.87 -1.12 8.73
CA GLU A 399 -18.06 -1.55 7.98
C GLU A 399 -17.69 -2.34 6.73
N ASN A 400 -16.69 -1.88 5.97
CA ASN A 400 -16.26 -2.60 4.78
C ASN A 400 -15.59 -3.95 5.11
N VAL A 401 -14.82 -4.03 6.20
CA VAL A 401 -14.25 -5.30 6.68
C VAL A 401 -15.37 -6.27 7.03
N GLU A 402 -16.37 -5.81 7.77
CA GLU A 402 -17.56 -6.61 8.12
C GLU A 402 -18.30 -7.08 6.86
N VAL A 403 -18.53 -6.20 5.88
CA VAL A 403 -19.16 -6.57 4.60
C VAL A 403 -18.37 -7.68 3.89
N VAL A 404 -17.05 -7.55 3.80
CA VAL A 404 -16.20 -8.56 3.15
C VAL A 404 -16.21 -9.88 3.92
N ALA A 405 -16.01 -9.83 5.24
CA ALA A 405 -16.01 -11.01 6.12
C ALA A 405 -17.33 -11.77 6.04
N ARG A 406 -18.47 -11.07 6.22
CA ARG A 406 -19.81 -11.67 6.16
C ARG A 406 -20.13 -12.24 4.78
N THR A 407 -19.75 -11.54 3.70
CA THR A 407 -19.99 -12.01 2.33
C THR A 407 -19.26 -13.34 2.07
N LEU A 408 -17.99 -13.42 2.42
CA LEU A 408 -17.18 -14.62 2.25
C LEU A 408 -17.60 -15.74 3.21
N GLN A 409 -17.89 -15.42 4.47
CA GLN A 409 -18.38 -16.39 5.45
C GLN A 409 -19.72 -17.00 5.03
N LYS A 410 -20.66 -16.18 4.56
CA LYS A 410 -21.91 -16.69 4.00
C LYS A 410 -21.65 -17.59 2.80
N ALA A 411 -20.79 -17.16 1.86
CA ALA A 411 -20.43 -17.99 0.71
C ALA A 411 -19.78 -19.32 1.12
N CYS A 412 -18.97 -19.34 2.18
CA CYS A 412 -18.39 -20.56 2.74
C CYS A 412 -19.47 -21.51 3.29
N ARG A 413 -20.36 -21.00 4.14
CA ARG A 413 -21.46 -21.79 4.74
C ARG A 413 -22.44 -22.31 3.68
N ASP A 414 -22.64 -21.56 2.60
CA ASP A 414 -23.44 -21.97 1.44
C ASP A 414 -22.71 -22.99 0.52
N GLY A 415 -21.45 -23.36 0.81
CA GLY A 415 -20.64 -24.23 -0.05
C GLY A 415 -20.18 -23.61 -1.38
N ARG A 416 -20.17 -22.27 -1.47
CA ARG A 416 -19.83 -21.49 -2.67
C ARG A 416 -18.44 -20.85 -2.63
N LEU A 417 -17.73 -20.92 -1.50
CA LEU A 417 -16.36 -20.44 -1.33
C LEU A 417 -15.41 -21.60 -1.05
N HIS A 418 -14.34 -21.69 -1.82
CA HIS A 418 -13.27 -22.65 -1.67
C HIS A 418 -12.01 -21.99 -1.09
N MET A 419 -11.47 -22.58 -0.04
CA MET A 419 -10.17 -22.19 0.54
C MET A 419 -9.06 -23.04 -0.09
N ASP A 420 -8.83 -22.84 -1.38
CA ASP A 420 -7.95 -23.69 -2.19
C ASP A 420 -6.90 -22.91 -2.99
N LEU A 421 -6.82 -21.58 -2.86
CA LEU A 421 -5.72 -20.78 -3.44
C LEU A 421 -4.45 -20.84 -2.58
N ASP A 422 -4.05 -22.05 -2.20
CA ASP A 422 -2.77 -22.34 -1.57
C ASP A 422 -1.87 -23.06 -2.56
N LEU A 423 -0.80 -22.40 -3.02
CA LEU A 423 0.11 -22.96 -4.01
C LEU A 423 0.80 -24.23 -3.51
N THR A 424 1.14 -24.31 -2.21
CA THR A 424 1.75 -25.52 -1.65
C THR A 424 0.77 -26.66 -1.74
N ALA A 425 -0.44 -26.50 -1.20
CA ALA A 425 -1.44 -27.55 -1.23
C ALA A 425 -1.83 -27.99 -2.65
N HIS A 426 -2.02 -27.04 -3.56
CA HIS A 426 -2.43 -27.35 -4.94
C HIS A 426 -1.38 -28.18 -5.69
N PHE A 427 -0.09 -27.86 -5.53
CA PHE A 427 0.98 -28.51 -6.29
C PHE A 427 1.67 -29.67 -5.56
N THR A 428 1.49 -29.82 -4.25
CA THR A 428 2.10 -30.91 -3.46
C THR A 428 1.08 -31.85 -2.81
N ASN A 429 -0.22 -31.57 -2.96
CA ASN A 429 -1.32 -32.24 -2.26
C ASN A 429 -1.21 -32.14 -0.72
N ALA A 430 -0.50 -31.13 -0.21
CA ALA A 430 -0.48 -30.86 1.23
C ALA A 430 -1.91 -30.54 1.74
N PRO A 431 -2.23 -30.93 2.99
CA PRO A 431 -3.53 -30.64 3.57
C PRO A 431 -3.74 -29.13 3.74
N VAL A 432 -4.98 -28.69 3.56
CA VAL A 432 -5.39 -27.30 3.81
C VAL A 432 -6.42 -27.28 4.93
N GLN A 433 -6.22 -26.40 5.91
CA GLN A 433 -7.24 -26.12 6.90
C GLN A 433 -8.40 -25.37 6.23
N LYS A 434 -9.60 -25.95 6.31
CA LYS A 434 -10.84 -25.34 5.82
C LYS A 434 -11.77 -25.15 6.99
N SER A 435 -12.09 -23.89 7.30
CA SER A 435 -13.02 -23.50 8.35
C SER A 435 -13.79 -22.30 7.88
N CYS A 436 -15.12 -22.33 7.93
CA CYS A 436 -15.95 -21.14 7.71
C CYS A 436 -15.98 -20.20 8.92
N GLU A 437 -15.27 -20.53 10.00
CA GLU A 437 -15.27 -19.82 11.29
C GLU A 437 -13.88 -19.31 11.69
#